data_AF-A0A2R6K5X5-F1
#
_entry.id   AF-A0A2R6K5X5-F1
#
_cell.length_a   1.000
_cell.length_b   1.000
_cell.length_c   1.000
_cell.angle_alpha   90.00
_cell.angle_beta   90.00
_cell.angle_gamma   90.00
#
_symmetry.space_group_name_H-M   'P 1'
#
loop_
_entity.id
_entity.type
_entity.pdbx_description
1 polymer ?
#
loop_
_entity_poly.entity_id
_entity_poly.type
_entity_poly.pdbx_seq_one_letter_code
_entity_poly.pdbx_strand_id
1 'polypeptide(L)'
;MGAISTHTRTDWAASVESRWWYGVAALPVVSVGSLLAVGLATGLVVISGALGGAVTGPVFGLLVLLGVVAAAAVIAACVLLPVSLYFDRRAISRAGVDWHPDPGWYALLGVFGALFYPVGIAVACYYLYRRHRRIGAP
;
A
#
# COMPACT_ATOMS: atom_id res chain seq x y z
N MET A 1 -20.60 -22.41 -35.90
CA MET A 1 -20.70 -21.05 -35.32
C MET A 1 -20.26 -21.16 -33.86
N GLY A 2 -19.01 -20.77 -33.57
CA GLY A 2 -18.48 -20.81 -32.20
C GLY A 2 -19.05 -19.64 -31.40
N ALA A 3 -19.68 -19.93 -30.27
CA ALA A 3 -20.16 -18.91 -29.35
C ALA A 3 -18.95 -18.11 -28.83
N ILE A 4 -18.91 -16.82 -29.15
CA ILE A 4 -17.99 -15.88 -28.50
C ILE A 4 -18.53 -15.72 -27.08
N SER A 5 -17.89 -16.37 -26.11
CA SER A 5 -18.18 -16.18 -24.69
C SER A 5 -17.81 -14.76 -24.30
N THR A 6 -18.80 -13.88 -24.24
CA THR A 6 -18.67 -12.52 -23.71
C THR A 6 -18.50 -12.60 -22.20
N HIS A 7 -17.27 -12.81 -21.74
CA HIS A 7 -16.93 -12.60 -20.33
C HIS A 7 -17.04 -11.11 -20.02
N THR A 8 -18.00 -10.75 -19.17
CA THR A 8 -18.18 -9.40 -18.67
C THR A 8 -17.10 -9.08 -17.64
N ARG A 9 -16.78 -7.79 -17.43
CA ARG A 9 -15.66 -7.36 -16.56
C ARG A 9 -15.75 -7.90 -15.12
N THR A 10 -16.96 -8.15 -14.63
CA THR A 10 -17.24 -8.73 -13.32
C THR A 10 -16.80 -10.18 -13.19
N ASP A 11 -16.79 -10.92 -14.29
CA ASP A 11 -16.49 -12.35 -14.31
C ASP A 11 -14.99 -12.59 -14.11
N TRP A 12 -14.16 -11.68 -14.63
CA TRP A 12 -12.72 -11.66 -14.45
C TRP A 12 -12.29 -11.23 -13.04
N ALA A 13 -13.06 -10.33 -12.42
CA ALA A 13 -12.83 -9.95 -11.03
C ALA A 13 -13.18 -11.10 -10.07
N ALA A 14 -14.28 -11.82 -10.36
CA ALA A 14 -14.69 -13.00 -9.60
C ALA A 14 -13.70 -14.18 -9.76
N SER A 15 -13.02 -14.31 -10.90
CA SER A 15 -12.03 -15.38 -11.11
C SER A 15 -10.69 -15.15 -10.41
N VAL A 16 -10.36 -13.90 -10.04
CA VAL A 16 -9.13 -13.54 -9.32
C VAL A 16 -9.45 -13.27 -7.85
N GLU A 17 -9.76 -14.32 -7.08
CA GLU A 17 -9.94 -14.25 -5.63
C GLU A 17 -8.59 -14.08 -4.89
N SER A 18 -7.90 -12.96 -5.13
CA SER A 18 -6.69 -12.61 -4.38
C SER A 18 -6.99 -11.47 -3.43
N ARG A 19 -6.70 -11.66 -2.14
CA ARG A 19 -6.72 -10.60 -1.12
C ARG A 19 -5.34 -9.96 -0.93
N TRP A 20 -4.31 -10.41 -1.66
CA TRP A 20 -2.94 -9.94 -1.49
C TRP A 20 -2.72 -8.50 -1.96
N TRP A 21 -3.60 -7.97 -2.81
CA TRP A 21 -3.58 -6.55 -3.18
C TRP A 21 -3.77 -5.61 -1.97
N TYR A 22 -4.41 -6.06 -0.87
CA TYR A 22 -4.47 -5.29 0.38
C TYR A 22 -3.08 -5.04 0.97
N GLY A 23 -2.19 -6.02 0.86
CA GLY A 23 -0.80 -5.87 1.32
C GLY A 23 0.00 -4.93 0.42
N VAL A 24 -0.33 -4.84 -0.87
CA VAL A 24 0.24 -3.82 -1.77
C VAL A 24 -0.30 -2.43 -1.41
N ALA A 25 -1.60 -2.32 -1.13
CA ALA A 25 -2.24 -1.07 -0.71
C ALA A 25 -1.82 -0.60 0.68
N ALA A 26 -1.34 -1.50 1.53
CA ALA A 26 -0.91 -1.18 2.90
C ALA A 26 0.16 -0.09 2.91
N LEU A 27 1.15 -0.15 2.01
CA LEU A 27 2.24 0.84 1.99
C LEU A 27 1.72 2.27 1.79
N PRO A 28 1.06 2.64 0.66
CA PRO A 28 0.59 4.00 0.48
C PRO A 28 -0.44 4.44 1.54
N VAL A 29 -1.31 3.54 2.00
CA VAL A 29 -2.32 3.87 3.02
C VAL A 29 -1.68 4.17 4.37
N VAL A 30 -0.77 3.32 4.82
CA VAL A 30 -0.04 3.51 6.09
C VAL A 30 0.85 4.74 6.01
N SER A 31 1.49 5.00 4.86
CA SER A 31 2.26 6.21 4.61
C SER A 31 1.44 7.48 4.82
N VAL A 32 0.27 7.57 4.20
CA VAL A 32 -0.62 8.74 4.33
C VAL A 32 -1.15 8.87 5.75
N GLY A 33 -1.63 7.77 6.34
CA GLY A 33 -2.14 7.77 7.72
C GLY A 33 -1.07 8.20 8.73
N SER A 34 0.16 7.74 8.55
CA SER A 34 1.32 8.11 9.38
C SER A 34 1.64 9.60 9.28
N LEU A 35 1.68 10.15 8.06
CA LEU A 35 1.93 11.57 7.83
C LEU A 35 0.85 12.46 8.46
N LEU A 36 -0.42 12.07 8.32
CA LEU A 36 -1.53 12.78 8.93
C LEU A 36 -1.45 12.73 10.47
N ALA A 37 -1.20 11.56 11.05
CA ALA A 37 -1.11 11.39 12.50
C ALA A 37 0.04 12.22 13.10
N VAL A 38 1.23 12.13 12.51
CA VAL A 38 2.42 12.89 12.97
C VAL A 38 2.23 14.39 12.74
N GLY A 39 1.68 14.79 11.60
CA GLY A 39 1.40 16.21 11.28
C GLY A 39 0.41 16.83 12.27
N LEU A 40 -0.68 16.13 12.59
CA LEU A 40 -1.66 16.58 13.58
C LEU A 40 -1.06 16.67 14.98
N ALA A 41 -0.31 15.65 15.41
CA ALA A 41 0.37 15.66 16.70
C ALA A 41 1.37 16.83 16.80
N THR A 42 2.10 17.10 15.72
CA THR A 42 3.05 18.23 15.65
C THR A 42 2.33 19.56 15.79
N GLY A 43 1.22 19.74 15.06
CA GLY A 43 0.37 20.93 15.19
C GLY A 43 -0.12 21.14 16.63
N LEU A 44 -0.53 20.07 17.31
CA LEU A 44 -0.96 20.15 18.71
C LEU A 44 0.18 20.55 19.67
N VAL A 45 1.40 20.05 19.47
CA VAL A 45 2.57 20.48 20.26
C VAL A 45 2.82 21.99 20.07
N VAL A 46 2.81 22.47 18.82
CA VAL A 46 3.04 23.89 18.50
C VAL A 46 1.97 24.78 19.13
N ILE A 47 0.69 24.42 18.97
CA ILE A 47 -0.43 25.16 19.57
C ILE A 47 -0.34 25.14 21.10
N SER A 48 -0.04 23.99 21.70
CA SER A 48 0.12 23.87 23.16
C SER A 48 1.22 24.79 23.68
N GLY A 49 2.37 24.84 23.00
CA GLY A 49 3.47 25.73 23.37
C GLY A 49 3.09 27.20 23.28
N ALA A 50 2.36 27.60 22.23
CA ALA A 50 1.87 28.97 22.05
C ALA A 50 0.84 29.40 23.11
N LEU A 51 0.05 28.46 23.65
CA LEU A 51 -0.99 28.72 24.65
C LEU A 51 -0.53 28.57 26.11
N GLY A 52 0.78 28.62 26.38
CA GLY A 52 1.33 28.59 27.75
C GLY A 52 1.75 27.21 28.26
N GLY A 53 1.74 26.18 27.42
CA GLY A 53 2.60 25.01 27.59
C GLY A 53 2.20 23.95 28.62
N ALA A 54 1.08 24.12 29.33
CA ALA A 54 0.68 23.24 30.44
C ALA A 54 0.57 21.75 30.06
N VAL A 55 0.29 21.44 28.80
CA VAL A 55 0.16 20.06 28.28
C VAL A 55 1.23 19.69 27.23
N THR A 56 2.24 20.53 27.02
CA THR A 56 3.24 20.30 25.97
C THR A 56 4.05 19.03 26.20
N GLY A 57 4.44 18.74 27.45
CA GLY A 57 5.17 17.52 27.80
C GLY A 57 4.39 16.23 27.43
N PRO A 58 3.15 16.06 27.93
CA PRO A 58 2.31 14.92 27.56
C PRO A 58 2.04 14.80 26.05
N VAL A 59 1.73 15.90 25.37
CA VAL A 59 1.46 15.91 23.91
C VAL A 59 2.72 15.56 23.12
N PHE A 60 3.90 16.02 23.56
CA PHE A 60 5.17 15.65 22.98
C PHE A 60 5.45 14.14 23.16
N GLY A 61 5.17 13.59 24.35
CA GLY A 61 5.27 12.15 24.58
C GLY A 61 4.39 11.33 23.63
N LEU A 62 3.15 11.78 23.40
CA LEU A 62 2.26 11.17 22.40
C LEU A 62 2.82 11.28 20.98
N LEU A 63 3.39 12.42 20.61
CA LEU A 63 4.04 12.61 19.30
C LEU A 63 5.18 11.62 19.08
N VAL A 64 6.05 11.42 20.07
CA VAL A 64 7.15 10.46 19.99
C VAL A 64 6.61 9.04 19.82
N LEU A 65 5.61 8.66 20.62
CA LEU A 65 4.98 7.34 20.51
C LEU A 65 4.36 7.11 19.12
N LEU A 66 3.58 8.08 18.63
CA LEU A 66 2.97 8.02 17.30
C LEU A 66 4.03 7.94 16.21
N GLY A 67 5.14 8.68 16.33
CA GLY A 67 6.26 8.61 15.41
C GLY A 67 6.89 7.22 15.35
N VAL A 68 7.12 6.59 16.51
CA VAL A 68 7.67 5.22 16.59
C VAL A 68 6.71 4.20 15.98
N VAL A 69 5.43 4.27 16.33
CA VAL A 69 4.40 3.36 15.79
C VAL A 69 4.25 3.54 14.27
N ALA A 70 4.21 4.78 13.79
CA ALA A 70 4.17 5.11 12.37
C ALA A 70 5.37 4.55 11.61
N ALA A 71 6.59 4.76 12.14
CA ALA A 71 7.81 4.23 11.53
C ALA A 71 7.78 2.70 11.46
N ALA A 72 7.40 2.02 12.55
CA ALA A 72 7.27 0.57 12.58
C ALA A 72 6.24 0.05 11.56
N ALA A 73 5.08 0.71 11.46
CA ALA A 73 4.03 0.36 10.50
C ALA A 73 4.49 0.53 9.05
N VAL A 74 5.20 1.63 8.73
CA VAL A 74 5.78 1.86 7.40
C VAL A 74 6.81 0.79 7.06
N ILE A 75 7.72 0.47 7.98
CA ILE A 75 8.73 -0.59 7.78
C ILE A 75 8.05 -1.94 7.53
N ALA A 76 7.04 -2.29 8.32
CA ALA A 76 6.28 -3.52 8.12
C ALA A 76 5.62 -3.55 6.73
N ALA A 77 5.03 -2.44 6.27
CA ALA A 77 4.45 -2.35 4.95
C ALA A 77 5.49 -2.44 3.82
N CYS A 78 6.69 -1.87 3.99
CA CYS A 78 7.81 -2.03 3.06
C CYS A 78 8.23 -3.49 2.92
N VAL A 79 8.32 -4.24 4.02
CA VAL A 79 8.66 -5.67 4.00
C VAL A 79 7.52 -6.51 3.41
N LEU A 80 6.26 -6.13 3.68
CA LEU A 80 5.08 -6.83 3.19
C LEU A 80 4.87 -6.63 1.68
N LEU A 81 5.34 -5.52 1.11
CA LEU A 81 5.18 -5.16 -0.30
C LEU A 81 5.69 -6.26 -1.27
N PRO A 82 6.96 -6.73 -1.21
CA PRO A 82 7.45 -7.77 -2.12
C PRO A 82 6.69 -9.08 -1.99
N VAL A 83 6.33 -9.48 -0.76
CA VAL A 83 5.55 -10.70 -0.49
C VAL A 83 4.17 -10.61 -1.13
N SER A 84 3.51 -9.46 -0.97
CA SER A 84 2.17 -9.20 -1.51
C SER A 84 2.17 -9.15 -3.04
N LEU A 85 3.17 -8.51 -3.64
CA LEU A 85 3.34 -8.48 -5.09
C LEU A 85 3.55 -9.89 -5.66
N TYR A 86 4.36 -10.73 -5.00
CA TYR A 86 4.61 -12.10 -5.44
C TYR A 86 3.33 -12.96 -5.42
N PHE A 87 2.60 -12.95 -4.30
CA PHE A 87 1.40 -13.77 -4.16
C PHE A 87 0.21 -13.27 -4.99
N ASP A 88 0.00 -11.96 -5.09
CA ASP A 88 -1.07 -11.40 -5.91
C ASP A 88 -0.85 -11.74 -7.39
N ARG A 89 0.38 -11.57 -7.86
CA ARG A 89 0.79 -11.97 -9.21
C ARG A 89 0.58 -13.47 -9.46
N ARG A 90 0.93 -14.33 -8.50
CA ARG A 90 0.72 -15.78 -8.64
C ARG A 90 -0.77 -16.11 -8.76
N ALA A 91 -1.64 -15.43 -8.02
CA ALA A 91 -3.09 -15.58 -8.16
C ALA A 91 -3.59 -15.11 -9.54
N ILE A 92 -3.14 -13.95 -10.02
CA ILE A 92 -3.47 -13.43 -11.36
C ILE A 92 -3.07 -14.42 -12.46
N SER A 93 -1.86 -14.98 -12.37
CA SER A 93 -1.38 -15.96 -13.37
C SER A 93 -2.19 -17.25 -13.42
N ARG A 94 -2.78 -17.68 -12.28
CA ARG A 94 -3.64 -18.87 -12.22
C ARG A 94 -5.04 -18.62 -12.79
N ALA A 95 -5.52 -17.38 -12.75
CA ALA A 95 -6.84 -17.02 -13.24
C ALA A 95 -6.91 -16.88 -14.77
N GLY A 96 -5.78 -17.00 -15.49
CA GLY A 96 -5.75 -17.02 -16.95
C GLY A 96 -6.13 -15.71 -17.63
N VAL A 97 -6.02 -14.58 -16.92
CA VAL A 97 -6.30 -13.23 -17.46
C VAL A 97 -5.15 -12.74 -18.35
N ASP A 98 -5.48 -11.93 -19.36
CA ASP A 98 -4.52 -11.38 -20.36
C ASP A 98 -3.38 -10.54 -19.76
N TRP A 99 -3.47 -10.14 -18.49
CA TRP A 99 -2.40 -9.44 -17.82
C TRP A 99 -1.40 -10.40 -17.18
N HIS A 100 -0.23 -10.53 -17.81
CA HIS A 100 0.92 -11.23 -17.26
C HIS A 100 1.97 -10.21 -16.80
N PRO A 101 2.09 -9.91 -15.50
CA PRO A 101 3.20 -9.10 -15.01
C PRO A 101 4.52 -9.87 -15.29
N ASP A 102 5.70 -9.26 -15.28
CA ASP A 102 6.99 -9.99 -15.38
C ASP A 102 7.47 -10.42 -13.98
N PRO A 103 7.83 -11.71 -13.73
CA PRO A 103 8.13 -12.18 -12.38
C PRO A 103 9.40 -11.56 -11.82
N GLY A 104 10.43 -11.39 -12.66
CA GLY A 104 11.69 -10.81 -12.25
C GLY A 104 11.55 -9.33 -11.94
N TRP A 105 10.80 -8.61 -12.78
CA TRP A 105 10.66 -7.16 -12.62
C TRP A 105 9.88 -6.77 -11.37
N TYR A 106 8.77 -7.45 -11.06
CA TYR A 106 7.97 -7.12 -9.88
C TYR A 106 8.59 -7.60 -8.55
N ALA A 107 9.36 -8.69 -8.56
CA ALA A 107 10.16 -9.09 -7.41
C ALA A 107 11.26 -8.04 -7.14
N LEU A 108 11.98 -7.62 -8.18
CA LEU A 108 13.01 -6.59 -8.07
C LEU A 108 12.43 -5.25 -7.62
N LEU A 109 11.29 -4.82 -8.20
CA LEU A 109 10.60 -3.58 -7.80
C LEU A 109 10.08 -3.65 -6.36
N GLY A 110 9.63 -4.81 -5.89
CA GLY A 110 9.23 -5.00 -4.50
C GLY A 110 10.40 -4.82 -3.53
N VAL A 111 11.55 -5.42 -3.83
CA VAL A 111 12.78 -5.28 -3.03
C VAL A 111 13.32 -3.86 -3.10
N PHE A 112 13.41 -3.29 -4.31
CA PHE A 112 13.91 -1.93 -4.51
C PHE A 112 12.98 -0.89 -3.88
N GLY A 113 11.67 -1.12 -3.92
CA GLY A 113 10.66 -0.31 -3.26
C GLY A 113 10.72 -0.39 -1.73
N ALA A 114 11.10 -1.55 -1.18
CA ALA A 114 11.35 -1.70 0.25
C ALA A 114 12.60 -0.94 0.71
N LEU A 115 13.65 -0.89 -0.13
CA LEU A 115 14.90 -0.18 0.17
C LEU A 115 14.80 1.34 -0.07
N PHE A 116 14.02 1.74 -1.07
CA PHE A 116 13.83 3.14 -1.44
C PHE A 116 12.36 3.51 -1.32
N TYR A 117 11.98 3.94 -0.12
CA TYR A 117 10.59 4.17 0.28
C TYR A 117 9.72 4.96 -0.73
N PRO A 118 10.18 6.09 -1.31
CA PRO A 118 9.38 6.81 -2.32
C PRO A 118 9.10 5.98 -3.57
N VAL A 119 10.06 5.14 -3.99
CA VAL A 119 9.89 4.20 -5.10
C VAL A 119 8.90 3.11 -4.71
N GLY A 120 8.94 2.61 -3.47
CA GLY A 120 7.96 1.64 -2.97
C GLY A 120 6.52 2.12 -3.09
N ILE A 121 6.27 3.38 -2.69
CA ILE A 121 4.95 4.01 -2.85
C ILE A 121 4.56 4.09 -4.33
N ALA A 122 5.47 4.59 -5.18
CA ALA A 122 5.20 4.71 -6.62
C ALA A 122 4.89 3.35 -7.27
N VAL A 123 5.64 2.32 -6.91
CA VAL A 123 5.44 0.93 -7.38
C VAL A 123 4.09 0.39 -6.93
N ALA A 124 3.74 0.55 -5.66
CA ALA A 124 2.46 0.10 -5.12
C ALA A 124 1.28 0.76 -5.83
N CYS A 125 1.31 2.09 -5.95
CA CYS A 125 0.28 2.87 -6.64
C CYS A 125 0.18 2.49 -8.12
N TYR A 126 1.31 2.37 -8.82
CA TYR A 126 1.34 1.97 -10.23
C TYR A 126 0.79 0.55 -10.43
N TYR A 127 1.13 -0.39 -9.54
CA TYR A 127 0.62 -1.75 -9.59
C TYR A 127 -0.90 -1.80 -9.43
N LEU A 128 -1.43 -1.15 -8.39
CA LEU A 128 -2.87 -1.10 -8.10
C LEU A 128 -3.65 -0.41 -9.23
N TYR A 129 -3.11 0.67 -9.79
CA TYR A 129 -3.67 1.32 -10.97
C TYR A 129 -3.76 0.34 -12.15
N ARG A 130 -2.69 -0.41 -12.43
CA ARG A 130 -2.67 -1.37 -13.53
C ARG A 130 -3.62 -2.54 -13.28
N ARG A 131 -3.70 -3.03 -12.04
CA ARG A 131 -4.62 -4.09 -11.60
C ARG A 131 -6.08 -3.65 -11.78
N HIS A 132 -6.43 -2.46 -11.31
CA HIS A 132 -7.76 -1.88 -11.49
C HIS A 132 -8.13 -1.70 -12.98
N ARG A 133 -7.20 -1.18 -13.80
CA ARG A 133 -7.42 -1.01 -15.26
C ARG A 133 -7.68 -2.32 -16.00
N ARG A 134 -7.08 -3.43 -15.56
CA ARG A 134 -7.12 -4.73 -16.29
C ARG A 134 -8.17 -5.69 -15.73
N ILE A 135 -8.37 -5.70 -14.41
CA ILE A 135 -9.19 -6.70 -13.69
C ILE A 135 -10.37 -6.03 -12.96
N GLY A 136 -10.46 -4.70 -12.92
CA GLY A 136 -11.59 -3.95 -12.36
C GLY A 136 -11.55 -3.76 -10.84
N ALA A 137 -10.91 -4.66 -10.09
CA ALA A 137 -10.58 -4.44 -8.68
C ALA A 137 -9.17 -3.84 -8.53
N PRO A 138 -8.97 -2.78 -7.72
CA PRO A 138 -7.64 -2.40 -7.28
C PRO A 138 -7.03 -3.54 -6.45
#